data_AF-F2VPQ7-F1
#
_entry.id   AF-F2VPQ7-F1
#
_cell.length_a   1.000
_cell.length_b   1.000
_cell.length_c   1.000
_cell.angle_alpha   90.00
_cell.angle_beta   90.00
_cell.angle_gamma   90.00
#
_symmetry.space_group_name_H-M   'P 1'
#
loop_
_entity.id
_entity.type
_entity.pdbx_description
1 polymer ?
#
loop_
_entity_poly.entity_id
_entity_poly.type
_entity_poly.pdbx_seq_one_letter_code
_entity_poly.pdbx_strand_id
1 'polypeptide(L)'
;PGRSQAAVLDFCVGDLSLPDGPCGYSCKKPSKVTADDFVFSGLATPVKLNPLIKAAVTPAFAPQFPGLNGLGISMARLDLALGGVIPMHTHPGASE
;
A
#
# COMPACT_ATOMS: atom_id res chain seq x y z
N PRO A 1 11.53 8.49 -22.53
CA PRO A 1 10.56 7.50 -23.07
C PRO A 1 10.09 6.56 -21.94
N GLY A 2 9.19 7.05 -21.10
CA GLY A 2 8.54 6.28 -20.03
C GLY A 2 7.07 6.59 -20.10
N ARG A 3 6.36 5.94 -21.03
CA ARG A 3 4.90 5.99 -21.04
C ARG A 3 4.44 5.04 -19.95
N SER A 4 3.60 5.51 -19.04
CA SER A 4 2.65 4.65 -18.33
C SER A 4 2.02 3.73 -19.39
N GLN A 5 2.22 2.42 -19.26
CA GLN A 5 1.36 1.46 -19.93
C GLN A 5 -0.05 1.78 -19.43
N ALA A 6 -0.78 2.59 -20.21
CA ALA A 6 -2.21 2.77 -20.03
C ALA A 6 -2.82 1.38 -19.82
N ALA A 7 -3.51 1.21 -18.69
CA ALA A 7 -3.95 -0.07 -18.21
C ALA A 7 -4.82 -0.77 -19.27
N VAL A 8 -4.27 -1.78 -19.94
CA VAL A 8 -5.02 -2.67 -20.83
C VAL A 8 -5.88 -3.66 -20.02
N LEU A 9 -5.75 -3.64 -18.69
CA LEU A 9 -6.41 -4.53 -17.74
C LEU A 9 -7.11 -3.70 -16.65
N ASP A 10 -8.31 -4.12 -16.25
CA ASP A 10 -9.08 -3.46 -15.18
C ASP A 10 -8.34 -3.47 -13.83
N PHE A 11 -7.57 -4.53 -13.56
CA PHE A 11 -6.79 -4.70 -12.34
C PHE A 11 -5.56 -5.58 -12.55
N CYS A 12 -4.58 -5.44 -11.65
CA CYS A 12 -3.41 -6.30 -11.55
C CYS A 12 -3.10 -6.57 -10.07
N VAL A 13 -3.84 -7.48 -9.43
CA VAL A 13 -3.58 -7.86 -8.03
C VAL A 13 -2.15 -8.42 -7.93
N GLY A 14 -1.31 -7.81 -7.09
CA GLY A 14 0.09 -8.21 -6.95
C GLY A 14 0.25 -9.64 -6.43
N ASP A 15 1.13 -10.42 -7.07
CA ASP A 15 1.56 -11.74 -6.61
C ASP A 15 2.76 -11.58 -5.67
N LEU A 16 2.48 -11.56 -4.36
CA LEU A 16 3.50 -11.42 -3.33
C LEU A 16 4.41 -12.65 -3.18
N SER A 17 4.14 -13.76 -3.88
CA SER A 17 5.03 -14.92 -3.90
C SER A 17 6.22 -14.74 -4.85
N LEU A 18 6.18 -13.71 -5.69
CA LEU A 18 7.23 -13.36 -6.65
C LEU A 18 7.97 -12.08 -6.19
N PRO A 19 9.20 -11.85 -6.67
CA PRO A 19 9.92 -10.61 -6.40
C PRO A 19 9.18 -9.37 -6.91
N ASP A 20 9.38 -8.24 -6.24
CA ASP A 20 8.98 -6.94 -6.78
C ASP A 20 9.92 -6.49 -7.91
N GLY A 21 9.47 -5.50 -8.68
CA GLY A 21 10.24 -4.91 -9.75
C GLY A 21 10.03 -3.39 -9.84
N PRO A 22 10.67 -2.74 -10.82
CA PRO A 22 10.61 -1.28 -10.99
C PRO A 22 9.18 -0.72 -11.16
N CYS A 23 8.23 -1.56 -11.55
CA CYS A 23 6.84 -1.20 -11.78
C CYS A 23 5.88 -1.82 -10.74
N GLY A 24 6.40 -2.33 -9.62
CA GLY A 24 5.62 -3.10 -8.64
C GLY A 24 5.69 -4.60 -8.86
N TYR A 25 4.65 -5.31 -8.43
CA TYR A 25 4.59 -6.77 -8.48
C TYR A 25 4.06 -7.30 -9.80
N SER A 26 4.50 -8.51 -10.18
CA SER A 26 3.82 -9.30 -11.21
C SER A 26 2.37 -9.59 -10.80
N CYS A 27 1.44 -9.61 -11.76
CA CYS A 27 0.03 -9.86 -11.45
C CYS A 27 -0.23 -11.34 -11.12
N LYS A 28 -1.12 -11.60 -10.16
CA LYS A 28 -1.79 -12.90 -10.03
C LYS A 28 -2.53 -13.26 -11.32
N LYS A 29 -2.70 -14.55 -11.57
CA LYS A 29 -3.56 -15.03 -12.67
C LYS A 29 -5.01 -14.55 -12.44
N PRO A 30 -5.71 -14.00 -13.44
CA PRO A 30 -7.08 -13.50 -13.28
C PRO A 30 -8.06 -14.56 -12.71
N SER A 31 -7.86 -15.84 -13.04
CA SER A 31 -8.66 -16.95 -12.51
C SER A 31 -8.45 -17.27 -11.03
N LYS A 32 -7.49 -16.61 -10.38
CA LYS A 32 -7.20 -16.72 -8.95
C LYS A 32 -7.55 -15.46 -8.17
N VAL A 33 -8.00 -14.41 -8.85
CA VAL A 33 -8.45 -13.17 -8.22
C VAL A 33 -9.89 -13.33 -7.74
N THR A 34 -10.15 -12.81 -6.55
CA THR A 34 -11.45 -12.85 -5.88
C THR A 34 -11.83 -11.46 -5.36
N ALA A 35 -13.07 -11.29 -4.90
CA ALA A 35 -13.50 -10.05 -4.26
C ALA A 35 -12.65 -9.70 -3.02
N ASP A 36 -12.17 -10.71 -2.30
CA ASP A 36 -11.34 -10.53 -1.10
C ASP A 36 -10.00 -9.87 -1.40
N ASP A 37 -9.49 -9.98 -2.64
CA ASP A 37 -8.26 -9.28 -3.06
C ASP A 37 -8.44 -7.74 -3.13
N PHE A 38 -9.68 -7.24 -3.05
CA PHE A 38 -10.03 -5.83 -3.11
C PHE A 38 -10.60 -5.28 -1.79
N VAL A 39 -10.55 -6.07 -0.71
CA VAL A 39 -11.00 -5.64 0.62
C VAL A 39 -9.82 -5.66 1.57
N PHE A 40 -9.56 -4.52 2.22
CA PHE A 40 -8.50 -4.40 3.23
C PHE A 40 -9.03 -3.79 4.53
N SER A 41 -9.07 -4.59 5.59
CA SER A 41 -9.51 -4.16 6.93
C SER A 41 -8.36 -3.76 7.85
N GLY A 42 -7.10 -3.86 7.39
CA GLY A 42 -5.92 -3.63 8.23
C GLY A 42 -5.82 -2.22 8.82
N LEU A 43 -6.57 -1.24 8.30
CA LEU A 43 -6.63 0.13 8.82
C LEU A 43 -7.77 0.36 9.82
N ALA A 44 -8.64 -0.63 10.06
CA ALA A 44 -9.85 -0.45 10.86
C ALA A 44 -9.54 -0.15 12.33
N THR A 45 -8.43 -0.68 12.86
CA THR A 45 -8.09 -0.58 14.29
C THR A 45 -6.75 0.10 14.51
N PRO A 46 -6.60 0.88 15.60
CA PRO A 46 -5.30 1.39 16.02
C PRO A 46 -4.31 0.26 16.30
N VAL A 47 -3.03 0.52 16.07
CA VAL A 47 -1.94 -0.41 16.43
C VAL A 47 -1.14 0.11 17.63
N LYS A 48 -0.31 -0.77 18.21
CA LYS A 48 0.56 -0.41 19.34
C LYS A 48 1.54 0.69 18.92
N LEU A 49 1.55 1.79 19.68
CA LEU A 49 2.41 2.94 19.42
C LEU A 49 3.89 2.61 19.67
N ASN A 50 4.77 3.19 18.86
CA ASN A 50 6.19 3.25 19.14
C ASN A 50 6.42 4.24 20.31
N PRO A 51 7.06 3.83 21.42
CA PRO A 51 7.20 4.68 22.60
C PRO A 51 8.12 5.89 22.38
N LEU A 52 9.07 5.83 21.44
CA LEU A 52 10.01 6.92 21.17
C LEU A 52 9.32 8.12 20.52
N ILE A 53 8.45 7.85 19.54
CA ILE A 53 7.73 8.89 18.78
C ILE A 53 6.28 9.06 19.24
N LYS A 54 5.80 8.19 20.15
CA LYS A 54 4.42 8.09 20.64
C LYS A 54 3.37 8.07 19.51
N ALA A 55 3.71 7.40 18.43
CA ALA A 55 2.89 7.28 17.24
C ALA A 55 3.07 5.91 16.57
N ALA A 56 2.17 5.56 15.67
CA ALA A 56 2.29 4.42 14.78
C ALA A 56 1.79 4.76 13.38
N VAL A 57 2.38 4.11 12.38
CA VAL A 57 1.98 4.20 10.97
C VAL A 57 1.57 2.79 10.53
N THR A 58 0.35 2.65 10.05
CA THR A 58 -0.19 1.40 9.50
C THR A 58 -0.35 1.57 7.98
N PRO A 59 0.52 0.98 7.16
CA PRO A 59 0.46 1.12 5.71
C PRO A 59 -0.56 0.17 5.07
N ALA A 60 -1.22 0.66 4.03
CA ALA A 60 -1.97 -0.11 3.04
C ALA A 60 -1.39 0.20 1.65
N PHE A 61 -0.16 -0.25 1.43
CA PHE A 61 0.54 -0.14 0.14
C PHE A 61 0.47 -1.50 -0.57
N ALA A 62 0.95 -1.62 -1.81
CA ALA A 62 0.89 -2.89 -2.56
C ALA A 62 1.41 -4.13 -1.78
N PRO A 63 2.47 -4.05 -0.94
CA PRO A 63 2.90 -5.18 -0.11
C PRO A 63 1.90 -5.62 0.97
N GLN A 64 1.06 -4.71 1.47
CA GLN A 64 0.03 -5.02 2.48
C GLN A 64 -1.35 -5.25 1.86
N PHE A 65 -1.65 -4.53 0.78
CA PHE A 65 -2.90 -4.59 0.05
C PHE A 65 -2.61 -4.75 -1.45
N PRO A 66 -2.37 -6.00 -1.92
CA PRO A 66 -1.96 -6.27 -3.30
C PRO A 66 -2.97 -5.87 -4.36
N GLY A 67 -4.24 -5.66 -3.99
CA GLY A 67 -5.28 -5.12 -4.87
C GLY A 67 -4.96 -3.72 -5.41
N LEU A 68 -4.08 -2.96 -4.74
CA LEU A 68 -3.65 -1.62 -5.19
C LEU A 68 -2.52 -1.65 -6.23
N ASN A 69 -1.95 -2.81 -6.52
CA ASN A 69 -0.81 -2.92 -7.43
C ASN A 69 -1.19 -2.42 -8.84
N GLY A 70 -0.40 -1.49 -9.36
CA GLY A 70 -0.62 -0.84 -10.65
C GLY A 70 -1.72 0.25 -10.67
N LEU A 71 -2.45 0.50 -9.57
CA LEU A 71 -3.54 1.48 -9.55
C LEU A 71 -3.08 2.93 -9.27
N GLY A 72 -1.84 3.13 -8.84
CA GLY A 72 -1.29 4.46 -8.58
C GLY A 72 -1.86 5.15 -7.33
N ILE A 73 -2.54 4.39 -6.45
CA ILE A 73 -3.05 4.88 -5.16
C ILE A 73 -2.50 4.03 -4.01
N SER A 74 -2.44 4.64 -2.84
CA SER A 74 -2.00 4.01 -1.59
C SER A 74 -2.70 4.68 -0.41
N MET A 75 -2.66 4.07 0.77
CA MET A 75 -3.22 4.66 1.98
C MET A 75 -2.37 4.30 3.19
N ALA A 76 -2.37 5.15 4.22
CA ALA A 76 -1.83 4.84 5.54
C ALA A 76 -2.73 5.40 6.63
N ARG A 77 -2.77 4.73 7.78
CA ARG A 77 -3.38 5.25 9.01
C ARG A 77 -2.28 5.64 10.00
N LEU A 78 -2.40 6.83 10.57
CA LEU A 78 -1.52 7.33 11.60
C LEU A 78 -2.28 7.41 12.93
N ASP A 79 -1.78 6.73 13.95
CA ASP A 79 -2.28 6.83 15.32
C ASP A 79 -1.26 7.59 16.18
N LEU A 80 -1.67 8.70 16.80
CA LEU A 80 -0.79 9.57 17.60
C LEU A 80 -1.35 9.72 19.02
N ALA A 81 -0.51 9.52 20.04
CA ALA A 81 -0.83 9.90 21.41
C ALA A 81 -0.52 11.37 21.67
N LEU A 82 -0.86 11.86 22.86
CA LEU A 82 -0.49 13.21 23.30
C LEU A 82 1.03 13.41 23.26
N GLY A 83 1.44 14.43 22.50
CA GLY A 83 2.85 14.74 22.24
C GLY A 83 3.55 13.75 21.30
N GLY A 84 2.80 12.92 20.57
CA GLY A 84 3.33 12.06 19.52
C GLY A 84 3.60 12.81 18.22
N VAL A 85 4.56 12.31 17.47
CA VAL A 85 5.02 12.93 16.22
C VAL A 85 5.25 11.86 15.16
N ILE A 86 4.96 12.21 13.90
CA ILE A 86 5.63 11.58 12.78
C ILE A 86 6.79 12.52 12.42
N PRO A 87 8.06 12.09 12.56
CA PRO A 87 9.22 12.94 12.28
C PRO A 87 9.15 13.56 10.88
N MET A 88 9.84 14.69 10.69
CA MET A 88 9.95 15.35 9.38
C MET A 88 10.39 14.33 8.31
N HIS A 89 9.58 14.20 7.25
CA HIS A 89 9.81 13.25 6.16
C HIS A 89 9.23 13.80 4.85
N THR A 90 9.48 13.06 3.76
CA THR A 90 8.95 13.37 2.41
C THR A 90 8.51 12.08 1.73
N HIS A 91 7.67 12.22 0.70
CA HIS A 91 7.26 11.13 -0.19
C HIS A 91 7.79 11.41 -1.60
N PRO A 92 8.96 10.88 -1.99
CA PRO A 92 9.58 11.21 -3.28
C PRO A 92 8.77 10.79 -4.52
N GLY A 93 7.86 9.83 -4.37
CA GLY A 93 7.08 9.25 -5.46
C GLY A 93 5.57 9.50 -5.38
N ALA A 94 5.09 10.32 -4.43
CA ALA A 94 3.66 10.54 -4.24
C ALA A 94 3.37 11.90 -3.58
N SER A 95 2.20 12.44 -3.88
CA SER A 95 1.55 13.43 -3.00
C SER A 95 0.74 12.68 -1.93
N GLU A 96 0.60 13.31 -0.76
CA GLU A 96 -0.31 12.87 0.30
C GLU A 96 -1.63 13.64 0.25
#